data_AF-B4VQT9-F1
#
_entry.id   AF-B4VQT9-F1
#
_cell.length_a   1.000
_cell.length_b   1.000
_cell.length_c   1.000
_cell.angle_alpha   90.00
_cell.angle_beta   90.00
_cell.angle_gamma   90.00
#
_symmetry.space_group_name_H-M   'P 1'
#
loop_
_entity.id
_entity.type
_entity.pdbx_description
1 polymer ?
#
loop_
_entity_poly.entity_id
_entity_poly.type
_entity_poly.pdbx_seq_one_letter_code
_entity_poly.pdbx_strand_id
1 'polypeptide(L)'
;MFMSTLLYLNHYIRIEMPNPDVDNTIYVCICRASGTYEPDECEPYVTDYQLSAKSPDPNDWIKEAMDSAIATLDKLGVKYYNPKFLTAHPACSQEVA
;
A
#
# COMPACT_ATOMS: atom_id res chain seq x y z
N MET A 1 -1.77 0.65 -18.22
CA MET A 1 -1.75 0.65 -16.75
C MET A 1 -1.21 -0.69 -16.31
N PHE A 2 -0.13 -0.68 -15.53
CA PHE A 2 0.50 -1.90 -15.02
C PHE A 2 0.16 -2.04 -13.54
N MET A 3 -0.14 -3.26 -13.08
CA MET A 3 -0.51 -3.53 -11.69
C MET A 3 0.30 -4.70 -11.17
N SER A 4 0.81 -4.58 -9.95
CA SER A 4 1.54 -5.64 -9.24
C SER A 4 1.11 -5.73 -7.79
N THR A 5 0.99 -6.95 -7.28
CA THR A 5 0.67 -7.22 -5.88
C THR A 5 1.74 -8.13 -5.28
N LEU A 6 2.25 -7.77 -4.10
CA LEU A 6 3.24 -8.53 -3.35
C LEU A 6 2.73 -8.78 -1.93
N LEU A 7 3.02 -9.95 -1.36
CA LEU A 7 2.88 -10.20 0.08
C LEU A 7 4.24 -9.96 0.77
N TYR A 8 4.28 -9.03 1.71
CA TYR A 8 5.47 -8.70 2.50
C TYR A 8 5.10 -8.41 3.96
N LEU A 9 5.78 -9.07 4.91
CA LEU A 9 5.53 -8.92 6.35
C LEU A 9 4.03 -8.96 6.72
N ASN A 10 3.28 -9.94 6.23
CA ASN A 10 1.83 -10.05 6.46
C ASN A 10 0.98 -8.91 5.87
N HIS A 11 1.50 -8.17 4.89
CA HIS A 11 0.77 -7.12 4.18
C HIS A 11 0.78 -7.38 2.67
N TYR A 12 -0.38 -7.24 2.03
CA TYR A 12 -0.51 -7.10 0.60
C TYR A 12 -0.15 -5.66 0.20
N ILE A 13 0.90 -5.52 -0.59
CA ILE A 13 1.30 -4.27 -1.22
C ILE A 13 0.86 -4.33 -2.67
N ARG A 14 -0.11 -3.50 -3.06
CA ARG A 14 -0.59 -3.33 -4.42
C ARG A 14 -0.05 -2.03 -4.98
N ILE A 15 0.58 -2.11 -6.15
CA ILE A 15 1.16 -0.97 -6.86
C ILE A 15 0.49 -0.87 -8.22
N GLU A 16 -0.02 0.32 -8.54
CA GLU A 16 -0.57 0.65 -9.85
C GLU A 16 0.30 1.72 -10.49
N MET A 17 0.91 1.37 -11.62
CA MET A 17 1.72 2.27 -12.42
C MET A 17 0.93 2.79 -13.63
N PRO A 18 1.00 4.10 -13.90
CA PRO A 18 0.32 4.73 -15.02
C PRO A 18 0.99 4.35 -16.35
N ASN A 19 0.45 4.86 -17.47
CA ASN A 19 1.20 4.85 -18.72
C ASN A 19 2.29 5.93 -18.63
N PRO A 20 3.59 5.59 -18.76
CA PRO A 20 4.67 6.56 -18.62
C PRO A 20 4.66 7.70 -19.63
N ASP A 21 4.00 7.54 -20.78
CA ASP A 21 3.83 8.60 -21.77
C ASP A 21 2.79 9.65 -21.37
N VAL A 22 2.03 9.42 -20.28
CA VAL A 22 0.86 10.22 -19.90
C VAL A 22 1.00 10.82 -18.50
N ASP A 23 1.49 10.04 -17.53
CA ASP A 23 1.58 10.44 -16.13
C ASP A 23 2.72 9.66 -15.45
N ASN A 24 3.30 10.23 -14.38
CA ASN A 24 4.30 9.61 -13.52
C ASN A 24 3.80 9.38 -12.09
N THR A 25 2.50 9.54 -11.84
CA THR A 25 1.87 9.30 -10.55
C THR A 25 1.60 7.81 -10.33
N ILE A 26 2.30 7.21 -9.36
CA ILE A 26 2.14 5.82 -8.95
C ILE A 26 1.18 5.77 -7.75
N TYR A 27 0.26 4.81 -7.77
CA TYR A 27 -0.61 4.52 -6.63
C TYR A 27 -0.12 3.28 -5.88
N VAL A 28 -0.06 3.38 -4.55
CA VAL A 28 0.36 2.30 -3.66
C VAL A 28 -0.73 2.09 -2.61
N CYS A 29 -1.13 0.84 -2.44
CA CYS A 29 -2.13 0.39 -1.49
C CYS A 29 -1.49 -0.71 -0.64
N ILE A 30 -1.54 -0.55 0.68
CA ILE A 30 -1.00 -1.51 1.64
C ILE A 30 -2.14 -1.98 2.52
N CYS A 31 -2.46 -3.27 2.44
CA CYS A 31 -3.52 -3.91 3.20
C CYS A 31 -2.93 -5.06 4.02
N ARG A 32 -3.35 -5.21 5.28
CA ARG A 32 -3.01 -6.40 6.08
C ARG A 32 -3.55 -7.68 5.42
N ALA A 33 -2.76 -8.75 5.44
CA ALA A 33 -3.17 -10.06 4.96
C ALA A 33 -4.06 -10.77 6.00
N SER A 34 -5.14 -11.39 5.55
CA SER A 34 -6.07 -12.14 6.39
C SER A 34 -5.40 -13.37 7.05
N GLY A 35 -5.85 -13.73 8.25
CA GLY A 35 -5.37 -14.91 8.99
C GLY A 35 -4.15 -14.67 9.89
N THR A 36 -3.73 -13.42 10.08
CA THR A 36 -2.62 -13.04 10.95
C THR A 36 -3.17 -12.59 12.30
N TYR A 37 -2.90 -13.36 13.36
CA TYR A 37 -3.41 -13.11 14.72
C TYR A 37 -2.60 -12.01 15.40
N GLU A 38 -3.23 -10.87 15.74
CA GLU A 38 -2.71 -9.88 16.68
C GLU A 38 -3.73 -9.71 17.82
N PRO A 39 -3.35 -9.93 19.08
CA PRO A 39 -4.27 -9.85 20.22
C PRO A 39 -4.73 -8.42 20.56
N ASP A 40 -4.14 -7.38 19.94
CA ASP A 40 -4.35 -5.97 20.30
C ASP A 40 -5.01 -5.11 19.20
N GLU A 41 -5.55 -5.69 18.11
CA GLU A 41 -5.97 -4.92 16.94
C GLU A 41 -7.48 -4.61 16.85
N CYS A 42 -7.83 -3.36 17.20
CA CYS A 42 -8.93 -2.63 16.60
C CYS A 42 -8.36 -1.69 15.52
N GLU A 43 -8.19 -2.17 14.28
CA GLU A 43 -8.40 -1.41 13.03
C GLU A 43 -7.68 -2.09 11.83
N PRO A 44 -8.30 -2.12 10.64
CA PRO A 44 -7.63 -2.52 9.42
C PRO A 44 -6.68 -1.41 8.96
N TYR A 45 -5.37 -1.58 9.15
CA TYR A 45 -4.37 -0.68 8.57
C TYR A 45 -4.39 -0.81 7.04
N VAL A 46 -5.20 0.03 6.40
CA VAL A 46 -5.22 0.27 4.95
C VAL A 46 -4.55 1.60 4.73
N THR A 47 -3.35 1.59 4.16
CA THR A 47 -2.63 2.82 3.82
C THR A 47 -2.54 2.93 2.31
N ASP A 48 -3.43 3.75 1.76
CA ASP A 48 -3.48 4.08 0.34
C ASP A 48 -2.89 5.46 0.12
N TYR A 49 -1.94 5.58 -0.80
CA TYR A 49 -1.30 6.84 -1.12
C TYR A 49 -0.77 6.87 -2.56
N GLN A 50 -0.45 8.08 -3.01
CA GLN A 50 0.15 8.32 -4.32
C GLN A 50 1.54 8.93 -4.15
N LEU A 51 2.44 8.59 -5.06
CA LEU A 51 3.74 9.25 -5.18
C LEU A 51 4.03 9.57 -6.63
N SER A 52 4.73 10.67 -6.88
CA SER A 52 5.26 10.99 -8.20
C SER A 52 6.63 10.33 -8.36
N ALA A 53 6.79 9.51 -9.40
CA ALA A 53 8.05 8.86 -9.70
C ALA A 53 9.14 9.89 -10.03
N LYS A 54 10.35 9.65 -9.51
CA LYS A 54 11.51 10.54 -9.67
C LYS A 54 12.43 10.08 -10.80
N SER A 55 12.54 8.78 -11.04
CA SER A 55 13.37 8.24 -12.11
C SER A 55 12.81 8.63 -13.47
N PRO A 56 13.67 9.05 -14.42
CA PRO A 56 13.26 9.24 -15.80
C PRO A 56 13.03 7.90 -16.53
N ASP A 57 13.48 6.77 -15.98
CA ASP A 57 13.23 5.43 -16.52
C ASP A 57 12.00 4.80 -15.85
N PRO A 58 10.90 4.54 -16.59
CA PRO A 58 9.71 3.89 -16.06
C PRO A 58 9.95 2.50 -15.46
N ASN A 59 11.03 1.81 -15.84
CA ASN A 59 11.36 0.50 -15.28
C ASN A 59 11.82 0.59 -13.82
N ASP A 60 12.27 1.76 -13.35
CA ASP A 60 12.67 1.97 -11.97
C ASP A 60 11.52 2.39 -11.05
N TRP A 61 10.37 2.78 -11.61
CA TRP A 61 9.21 3.25 -10.86
C TRP A 61 8.68 2.20 -9.89
N ILE A 62 8.76 0.92 -10.27
CA ILE A 62 8.38 -0.19 -9.39
C ILE A 62 9.29 -0.29 -8.15
N LYS A 63 10.59 0.00 -8.30
CA LYS A 63 11.55 -0.01 -7.18
C LYS A 63 11.25 1.15 -6.23
N GLU A 64 11.02 2.34 -6.78
CA GLU A 64 10.64 3.51 -5.97
C GLU A 64 9.34 3.29 -5.19
N ALA A 65 8.34 2.68 -5.83
CA ALA A 65 7.07 2.35 -5.19
C ALA A 65 7.26 1.32 -4.08
N MET A 66 8.08 0.29 -4.31
CA MET A 66 8.42 -0.73 -3.31
C MET A 66 9.20 -0.14 -2.12
N ASP A 67 10.22 0.68 -2.37
CA ASP A 67 11.00 1.36 -1.33
C ASP A 67 10.09 2.26 -0.48
N SER A 68 9.17 2.98 -1.12
CA SER A 68 8.18 3.79 -0.43
C SER A 68 7.22 2.94 0.41
N ALA A 69 6.79 1.78 -0.09
CA ALA A 69 5.88 0.90 0.64
C ALA A 69 6.55 0.30 1.87
N ILE A 70 7.80 -0.14 1.73
CA ILE A 70 8.62 -0.65 2.83
C ILE A 70 8.87 0.45 3.88
N ALA A 71 9.23 1.66 3.44
CA ALA A 71 9.42 2.78 4.36
C ALA A 71 8.13 3.17 5.11
N THR A 72 6.98 3.04 4.46
CA THR A 72 5.66 3.26 5.08
C THR A 72 5.38 2.19 6.13
N LEU A 73 5.63 0.91 5.82
CA LEU A 73 5.50 -0.19 6.78
C LEU A 73 6.47 -0.05 7.97
N ASP A 74 7.72 0.36 7.72
CA ASP A 74 8.72 0.57 8.77
C ASP A 74 8.31 1.71 9.72
N LYS A 75 7.83 2.83 9.18
CA LYS A 75 7.33 3.96 9.98
C LYS A 75 6.03 3.65 10.72
N LEU A 76 5.12 2.87 10.14
CA LEU A 76 3.90 2.41 10.81
C LEU A 76 4.20 1.33 11.86
N GLY A 77 5.28 0.56 11.69
CA GLY A 77 5.85 -0.32 12.72
C GLY A 77 6.37 0.44 13.95
N VAL A 78 6.60 1.75 13.82
CA VAL A 78 6.86 2.68 14.93
C VAL A 78 5.57 3.39 15.33
N LYS A 79 4.70 2.67 16.07
CA LYS A 79 3.59 3.17 16.91
C LYS A 79 3.18 4.64 16.71
N TYR A 80 2.10 4.87 15.96
CA TYR A 80 1.23 6.03 16.19
C TYR A 80 -0.07 5.56 16.84
N TYR A 81 -0.13 5.60 18.18
CA TYR A 81 -1.36 5.50 18.95
C TYR A 81 -2.23 6.76 18.70
N ASN A 82 -2.96 6.78 17.59
CA ASN A 82 -4.29 7.38 17.38
C ASN A 82 -4.53 7.64 15.88
N PRO A 83 -4.90 6.62 15.08
CA PRO A 83 -5.60 6.89 13.83
C PRO A 83 -6.97 7.52 14.13
N LYS A 84 -7.29 8.60 13.41
CA LYS A 84 -8.68 9.08 13.32
C LYS A 84 -9.43 8.08 12.45
N PHE A 85 -10.50 7.49 12.98
CA PHE A 85 -11.44 6.67 12.21
C PHE A 85 -11.82 7.37 10.90
N LEU A 86 -11.43 6.78 9.77
CA LEU A 86 -12.04 7.04 8.48
C LEU A 86 -12.95 5.85 8.19
N THR A 87 -14.22 6.16 7.88
CA THR A 87 -15.25 5.18 7.53
C THR A 87 -14.72 4.25 6.44
N ALA A 88 -14.78 2.94 6.69
CA ALA A 88 -14.23 1.91 5.82
C ALA A 88 -14.62 2.10 4.34
N HIS A 89 -13.63 2.07 3.45
CA HIS A 89 -13.85 2.12 2.01
C HIS A 89 -14.39 0.76 1.53
N PRO A 90 -15.46 0.71 0.72
CA PRO A 90 -16.12 -0.54 0.31
C PRO A 90 -15.25 -1.48 -0.56
N ALA A 91 -14.04 -1.07 -0.93
CA ALA A 91 -13.06 -1.94 -1.59
C ALA A 91 -12.37 -2.93 -0.62
N CYS A 92 -12.41 -2.68 0.69
CA CYS A 92 -11.85 -3.59 1.70
C CYS A 92 -12.86 -4.62 2.24
N SER A 93 -14.12 -4.57 1.79
CA SER A 93 -15.21 -5.44 2.25
C SER A 93 -15.56 -6.56 1.27
N GLN A 94 -14.68 -6.93 0.34
CA GLN A 94 -14.87 -8.19 -0.38
C GLN A 94 -14.44 -9.35 0.51
N GLU A 95 -15.40 -9.82 1.31
CA GLU A 95 -15.41 -11.15 1.88
C GLU A 95 -15.01 -12.15 0.78
N VAL A 96 -13.91 -12.86 1.02
CA VAL A 96 -13.51 -14.00 0.20
C VAL A 96 -14.56 -15.08 0.46
N ALA A 97 -15.38 -15.36 -0.55
CA ALA A 97 -16.19 -16.58 -0.64
C ALA A 97 -15.31 -17.76 -1.10
#